data_AF-A0A7V4UMC6-F1
#
_entry.id   AF-A0A7V4UMC6-F1
#
_cell.length_a   1.000
_cell.length_b   1.000
_cell.length_c   1.000
_cell.angle_alpha   90.00
_cell.angle_beta   90.00
_cell.angle_gamma   90.00
#
_symmetry.space_group_name_H-M   'P 1'
#
loop_
_entity.id
_entity.type
_entity.pdbx_description
1 polymer ?
#
loop_
_entity_poly.entity_id
_entity_poly.type
_entity_poly.pdbx_seq_one_letter_code
_entity_poly.pdbx_strand_id
1 'polypeptide(L)' 'MRNNEIAVSCKGVTKSFFTGSTEVLALRGVDLDVRMGELLMLVGPS' A
#
# COMPACT_ATOMS: atom_id res chain seq x y z
N MET A 1 -14.71 4.75 -22.82
CA MET A 1 -13.34 4.21 -22.68
C MET A 1 -13.39 3.10 -21.64
N ARG A 2 -12.85 1.90 -21.93
CA ARG A 2 -12.80 0.80 -20.94
C ARG A 2 -11.64 1.09 -19.98
N ASN A 3 -11.91 1.78 -18.88
CA ASN A 3 -10.92 2.09 -17.83
C ASN A 3 -10.64 0.85 -16.95
N ASN A 4 -10.15 -0.23 -17.54
CA ASN A 4 -9.75 -1.43 -16.78
C ASN A 4 -8.22 -1.56 -16.65
N GLU A 5 -7.49 -0.49 -16.93
CA GLU A 5 -6.04 -0.42 -16.73
C GLU A 5 -5.74 -0.18 -15.25
N ILE A 6 -4.71 -0.87 -14.74
CA ILE A 6 -4.21 -0.68 -13.38
C ILE A 6 -3.41 0.61 -13.36
N ALA A 7 -3.83 1.58 -12.55
CA ALA A 7 -3.17 2.86 -12.35
C ALA A 7 -2.03 2.76 -11.32
N VAL A 8 -2.24 1.95 -10.27
CA VAL A 8 -1.27 1.70 -9.20
C VAL A 8 -1.22 0.21 -8.96
N SER A 9 -0.02 -0.38 -8.95
CA SER A 9 0.21 -1.77 -8.58
C SER A 9 1.32 -1.87 -7.55
N CYS A 10 1.00 -2.45 -6.41
CA CYS A 10 1.89 -2.76 -5.30
C CYS A 10 1.88 -4.27 -5.10
N LYS A 11 3.07 -4.87 -5.00
CA LYS A 11 3.23 -6.30 -4.71
C LYS A 11 4.23 -6.49 -3.59
N GLY A 12 3.83 -7.18 -2.52
CA GLY A 12 4.66 -7.56 -1.39
C GLY A 12 5.30 -6.37 -0.66
N VAL A 13 4.68 -5.19 -0.65
CA VAL A 13 5.30 -3.98 -0.11
C VAL A 13 5.53 -4.11 1.40
N THR A 14 6.79 -4.04 1.82
CA THR A 14 7.20 -4.02 3.21
C THR A 14 7.78 -2.66 3.57
N LYS A 15 7.62 -2.27 4.83
CA LYS A 15 8.23 -1.04 5.36
C LYS A 15 8.52 -1.21 6.83
N SER A 16 9.80 -1.08 7.19
CA SER A 16 10.23 -0.99 8.57
C SER A 16 10.66 0.44 8.91
N PHE A 17 10.40 0.84 10.14
CA PHE A 17 10.98 2.02 10.78
C PHE A 17 11.88 1.58 11.93
N PHE A 18 12.95 2.33 12.16
CA PHE A 18 13.93 2.05 13.20
C PHE A 18 13.99 3.20 14.19
N THR A 19 13.96 2.89 15.48
CA THR A 19 14.19 3.85 16.56
C THR A 19 15.20 3.23 17.54
N GLY A 20 16.43 3.73 17.50
CA GLY A 20 17.56 3.07 18.17
C GLY A 20 17.74 1.64 17.67
N SER A 21 17.68 0.68 18.59
CA SER A 21 17.75 -0.76 18.30
C SER A 21 16.38 -1.42 18.03
N THR A 22 15.28 -0.67 18.12
CA THR A 22 13.93 -1.20 17.91
C THR A 22 13.53 -1.08 16.44
N GLU A 23 13.09 -2.18 15.86
CA GLU A 23 12.47 -2.23 14.52
C GLU A 23 10.94 -2.35 14.65
N VAL A 24 10.23 -1.50 13.91
CA VAL A 24 8.77 -1.56 13.77
C VAL A 24 8.41 -1.78 12.32
N LEU A 25 7.82 -2.94 12.02
CA LEU A 25 7.30 -3.25 10.70
C LEU A 25 5.93 -2.59 10.48
N ALA A 26 5.93 -1.48 9.75
CA ALA A 26 4.74 -0.71 9.40
C ALA A 26 3.92 -1.34 8.27
N LEU A 27 4.57 -1.86 7.22
CA LEU A 27 3.89 -2.63 6.16
C LEU A 27 4.44 -4.05 6.14
N ARG A 28 3.54 -5.04 6.14
CA ARG A 28 3.87 -6.47 6.30
C ARG A 28 3.64 -7.27 5.01
N GLY A 29 4.10 -6.76 3.87
CA GLY A 29 3.92 -7.43 2.58
C GLY A 29 2.56 -7.13 1.97
N VAL A 30 2.30 -5.85 1.68
CA VAL A 30 1.00 -5.38 1.17
C VAL A 30 0.94 -5.51 -0.35
N ASP A 31 -0.11 -6.17 -0.83
CA ASP A 31 -0.53 -6.20 -2.24
C ASP A 31 -1.71 -5.23 -2.44
N LEU A 32 -1.62 -4.35 -3.43
CA LEU A 32 -2.69 -3.39 -3.77
C LEU A 32 -2.67 -3.08 -5.26
N ASP A 33 -3.79 -3.27 -5.94
CA ASP A 33 -4.00 -2.78 -7.30
C ASP A 33 -5.16 -1.77 -7.29
N VAL A 34 -4.96 -0.59 -7.88
CA VAL A 34 -5.98 0.46 -8.03
C VAL A 34 -6.20 0.71 -9.51
N ARG A 35 -7.46 0.69 -9.97
CA ARG A 35 -7.79 0.91 -11.38
C ARG A 35 -7.86 2.39 -11.74
N MET A 36 -7.70 2.70 -13.02
CA MET A 36 -7.87 4.06 -13.55
C MET A 36 -9.26 4.61 -13.26
N GLY A 37 -9.33 5.71 -12.50
CA GLY A 37 -10.58 6.38 -12.11
C GLY A 37 -11.23 5.80 -10.86
N GLU A 38 -10.62 4.82 -10.19
CA GLU A 38 -11.09 4.28 -8.92
C GLU A 38 -10.76 5.22 -7.76
N LEU A 39 -11.78 5.57 -6.95
CA LEU A 39 -11.59 6.29 -5.70
C LEU A 39 -11.38 5.29 -4.57
N LEU A 40 -10.16 5.23 -4.04
CA LEU A 40 -9.78 4.38 -2.92
C LEU A 40 -9.34 5.23 -1.72
N MET A 41 -9.73 4.81 -0.51
CA MET A 41 -9.31 5.45 0.75
C MET A 41 -8.63 4.42 1.65
N LEU A 42 -7.51 4.82 2.28
CA LEU A 42 -6.83 4.05 3.32
C LEU A 42 -7.34 4.50 4.69
N VAL A 43 -7.90 3.57 5.46
CA VAL A 43 -8.48 3.84 6.77
C VAL A 43 -7.89 2.88 7.80
N GLY A 44 -7.56 3.39 8.97
CA GLY A 44 -7.06 2.60 10.10
C GLY A 44 -6.93 3.46 11.36
N PRO A 45 -6.79 2.82 12.53
CA PRO A 45 -6.48 3.54 13.76
C PRO A 45 -5.13 4.25 13.64
N SER A 46 -4.99 5.37 14.35
CA SER A 46 -3.70 6.06 14.55
C SER A 46 -2.92 5.41 15.69
#